data_AF-A0A1X9Z9K3-F1
#
_entry.id   AF-A0A1X9Z9K3-F1
#
_cell.length_a   1.000
_cell.length_b   1.000
_cell.length_c   1.000
_cell.angle_alpha   90.00
_cell.angle_beta   90.00
_cell.angle_gamma   90.00
#
_symmetry.space_group_name_H-M   'P 1'
#
loop_
_entity.id
_entity.type
_entity.pdbx_description
1 polymer ?
#
loop_
_entity_poly.entity_id
_entity_poly.type
_entity_poly.pdbx_seq_one_letter_code
_entity_poly.pdbx_strand_id
1 'polypeptide(L)' 'MMALEELGIPNETVDAFIMVVSEEAFVLEEVAVELKISVSEARFILRYLIDSDIMQFKQIWVPVKKLSE' A
#
# COMPACT_ATOMS: atom_id res chain seq x y z
N MET A 1 -10.63 14.00 -11.89
CA MET A 1 -9.45 13.15 -12.12
C MET A 1 -8.86 12.87 -10.76
N MET A 2 -8.62 11.61 -10.40
CA MET A 2 -8.04 11.30 -9.09
C MET A 2 -6.54 11.64 -9.11
N ALA A 3 -5.99 12.16 -8.01
CA ALA A 3 -4.58 12.57 -7.93
C ALA A 3 -3.60 11.42 -8.25
N LEU A 4 -4.01 10.17 -8.06
CA LEU A 4 -3.22 8.98 -8.38
C LEU A 4 -3.18 8.68 -9.89
N GLU A 5 -4.26 8.97 -10.63
CA GLU A 5 -4.27 8.82 -12.10
C GLU A 5 -3.28 9.77 -12.77
N GLU A 6 -3.10 10.97 -12.22
CA GLU A 6 -2.09 11.95 -12.67
C GLU A 6 -0.66 11.47 -12.42
N LEU A 7 -0.47 10.56 -11.45
CA LEU A 7 0.79 9.88 -11.17
C LEU A 7 0.95 8.58 -11.98
N GLY A 8 0.01 8.27 -12.88
CA GLY A 8 0.03 7.06 -13.70
C GLY A 8 -0.45 5.80 -13.00
N ILE A 9 -1.08 5.92 -11.82
CA ILE A 9 -1.61 4.80 -11.06
C ILE A 9 -3.09 4.62 -11.42
N PRO A 10 -3.47 3.51 -12.10
CA PRO A 10 -4.86 3.25 -12.46
C PRO A 10 -5.75 3.00 -11.24
N ASN A 11 -7.03 3.37 -11.33
CA ASN A 11 -8.00 3.10 -10.25
C ASN A 11 -8.15 1.61 -9.95
N GLU A 12 -8.05 0.75 -10.97
CA GLU A 12 -8.09 -0.71 -10.77
C GLU A 12 -6.96 -1.19 -9.83
N THR A 13 -5.79 -0.55 -9.90
CA THR A 13 -4.67 -0.83 -9.00
C THR A 13 -4.96 -0.37 -7.59
N VAL A 14 -5.63 0.78 -7.43
CA VAL A 14 -6.04 1.30 -6.13
C VAL A 14 -7.09 0.38 -5.49
N ASP A 15 -8.07 -0.07 -6.26
CA ASP A 15 -9.11 -1.00 -5.80
C ASP A 15 -8.49 -2.34 -5.39
N ALA A 16 -7.57 -2.88 -6.18
CA ALA A 16 -6.83 -4.09 -5.84
C ALA A 16 -6.00 -3.91 -4.55
N PHE A 17 -5.35 -2.76 -4.38
CA PHE A 17 -4.62 -2.44 -3.16
C PHE A 17 -5.54 -2.42 -1.94
N ILE A 18 -6.69 -1.74 -2.04
CA ILE A 18 -7.69 -1.66 -0.97
C ILE A 18 -8.15 -3.07 -0.56
N MET A 19 -8.44 -3.96 -1.53
CA MET A 19 -8.84 -5.34 -1.23
C MET A 19 -7.78 -6.05 -0.40
N VAL A 20 -6.53 -6.07 -0.85
CA VAL A 20 -5.43 -6.77 -0.17
C VAL A 20 -5.22 -6.26 1.26
N VAL A 21 -5.20 -4.94 1.45
CA VAL A 21 -4.92 -4.35 2.78
C VAL A 21 -6.11 -4.37 3.74
N SER A 22 -7.31 -4.73 3.26
CA SER A 22 -8.53 -4.74 4.08
C SER A 22 -8.75 -6.05 4.86
N GLU A 23 -8.09 -7.14 4.45
CA GLU A 23 -8.34 -8.47 5.00
C GLU A 23 -7.53 -8.72 6.29
N GLU A 24 -6.26 -8.31 6.32
CA GLU A 24 -5.36 -8.59 7.43
C GLU A 24 -4.21 -7.58 7.58
N ALA A 25 -3.36 -7.79 8.59
CA ALA A 25 -2.14 -7.01 8.75
C ALA A 25 -1.17 -7.32 7.60
N PHE A 26 -0.63 -6.28 6.98
CA PHE A 26 0.19 -6.42 5.77
C PHE A 26 1.56 -5.75 5.91
N VAL A 27 2.52 -6.22 5.12
CA VAL A 27 3.79 -5.55 4.85
C VAL A 27 3.69 -4.86 3.50
N LEU A 28 3.95 -3.55 3.44
CA LEU A 28 3.72 -2.75 2.22
C LEU A 28 4.53 -3.26 1.02
N GLU A 29 5.75 -3.75 1.27
CA GLU A 29 6.61 -4.35 0.25
C GLU A 29 6.02 -5.64 -0.33
N GLU A 30 5.37 -6.47 0.49
CA GLU A 30 4.72 -7.71 0.03
C GLU A 30 3.50 -7.38 -0.83
N VAL A 31 2.69 -6.41 -0.42
CA VAL A 31 1.55 -5.91 -1.21
C VAL A 31 2.02 -5.36 -2.57
N ALA A 32 3.13 -4.62 -2.60
CA ALA A 32 3.69 -4.11 -3.85
C ALA A 32 4.10 -5.24 -4.81
N VAL A 33 4.74 -6.29 -4.28
CA VAL A 33 5.13 -7.48 -5.05
C VAL A 33 3.91 -8.22 -5.59
N GLU A 34 2.90 -8.43 -4.75
CA GLU A 34 1.65 -9.12 -5.12
C GLU A 34 0.93 -8.40 -6.26
N LEU A 35 0.80 -7.08 -6.15
CA LEU A 35 0.14 -6.24 -7.15
C LEU A 35 1.02 -5.89 -8.34
N LYS A 36 2.27 -6.35 -8.38
CA LYS A 36 3.26 -6.07 -9.43
C LYS A 36 3.47 -4.58 -9.67
N ILE A 37 3.46 -3.79 -8.61
CA ILE A 37 3.74 -2.35 -8.60
C ILE A 37 5.04 -2.07 -7.85
N SER A 38 5.59 -0.87 -8.03
CA SER A 38 6.72 -0.43 -7.22
C SER A 38 6.28 -0.15 -5.77
N VAL A 39 7.22 -0.32 -4.83
CA VAL A 39 6.99 0.07 -3.42
C VAL A 39 6.65 1.56 -3.29
N SER A 40 7.17 2.39 -4.21
CA SER A 40 6.84 3.81 -4.27
C SER A 40 5.37 4.05 -4.64
N GLU A 41 4.84 3.35 -5.65
CA GLU A 41 3.41 3.43 -6.02
C GLU A 41 2.54 2.94 -4.88
N ALA A 42 2.86 1.80 -4.27
CA ALA A 42 2.16 1.28 -3.10
C ALA A 42 2.12 2.32 -1.95
N ARG A 43 3.24 3.04 -1.73
CA ARG A 43 3.31 4.11 -0.72
C ARG A 43 2.43 5.31 -1.07
N PHE A 44 2.37 5.71 -2.35
CA PHE A 44 1.48 6.79 -2.78
C PHE A 44 0.01 6.40 -2.60
N ILE A 45 -0.37 5.17 -2.95
CA ILE A 45 -1.72 4.65 -2.74
C ILE A 45 -2.04 4.66 -1.24
N LEU A 46 -1.20 4.07 -0.40
CA LEU A 46 -1.42 4.06 1.05
C LEU A 46 -1.58 5.47 1.61
N ARG A 47 -0.71 6.40 1.17
CA ARG A 47 -0.78 7.79 1.61
C ARG A 47 -2.08 8.46 1.19
N TYR A 48 -2.52 8.24 -0.04
CA TYR A 48 -3.79 8.75 -0.54
C TYR A 48 -4.99 8.24 0.27
N LEU A 49 -5.01 6.94 0.62
CA LEU A 49 -6.09 6.35 1.42
C LEU A 49 -6.15 6.96 2.83
N ILE A 50 -4.99 7.22 3.44
CA ILE A 50 -4.88 7.87 4.76
C ILE A 50 -5.30 9.34 4.68
N ASP A 51 -4.74 10.10 3.74
CA ASP A 51 -4.97 11.55 3.63
C ASP A 51 -6.41 11.87 3.21
N SER A 52 -7.07 10.95 2.49
CA SER A 52 -8.46 11.07 2.08
C SER A 52 -9.46 10.49 3.10
N ASP A 53 -8.97 10.01 4.25
CA ASP A 53 -9.77 9.37 5.32
C ASP A 53 -10.65 8.21 4.81
N ILE A 54 -10.18 7.50 3.77
CA ILE A 54 -10.87 6.34 3.17
C ILE A 54 -10.71 5.11 4.08
N MET A 55 -9.52 4.95 4.65
CA MET A 55 -9.19 3.87 5.58
C MET A 55 -8.26 4.34 6.68
N GLN A 56 -8.48 3.82 7.88
CA GLN A 56 -7.62 4.07 9.03
C GLN A 56 -6.70 2.87 9.26
N PHE A 57 -5.39 3.14 9.24
CA PHE A 57 -4.37 2.12 9.45
C PHE A 57 -3.70 2.33 10.80
N LYS A 58 -3.48 1.24 11.53
CA LYS A 58 -2.65 1.26 12.74
C LYS A 58 -1.25 0.79 12.41
N GLN A 59 -0.30 1.70 12.38
CA GLN A 59 1.10 1.36 12.13
C GLN A 59 1.71 0.67 13.36
N ILE A 60 2.25 -0.52 13.16
CA ILE A 60 3.00 -1.27 14.18
C ILE A 60 4.45 -1.45 13.73
N TRP A 61 5.39 -1.22 14.64
CA TRP A 61 6.81 -1.44 14.40
C TRP A 61 7.16 -2.87 14.79
N VAL A 62 7.48 -3.71 13.80
CA VAL A 62 7.90 -5.09 14.05
C VAL A 62 9.43 -5.14 14.01
N PRO A 63 10.11 -5.56 15.10
CA PRO A 63 11.55 -5.74 15.09
C PRO A 63 11.89 -6.95 14.20
N VAL A 64 12.44 -6.69 13.02
CA VAL A 64 13.00 -7.73 12.16
C VAL A 64 14.29 -8.21 12.80
N LYS A 65 14.32 -9.44 13.34
CA LYS A 65 15.59 -10.11 13.64
C LYS A 65 16.33 -10.22 12.31
N LYS A 66 17.41 -9.45 12.13
CA LYS A 66 18.34 -9.69 11.03
C LYS A 66 18.76 -11.15 11.13
N LEU A 67 18.35 -11.97 10.16
CA LEU A 67 18.98 -13.26 9.91
C LEU A 67 20.43 -12.90 9.57
N SER A 68 21.30 -13.00 10.56
CA SER A 68 22.74 -12.91 10.40
C SER A 68 23.14 -14.01 9.40
N GLU A 69 23.60 -13.57 8.22
CA GLU A 69 24.36 -14.38 7.27
C GLU A 69 25.62 -14.97 7.92
#